data_AF-A0A6I3AFV9-F1
#
_entry.id   AF-A0A6I3AFV9-F1
#
_cell.length_a   1.000
_cell.length_b   1.000
_cell.length_c   1.000
_cell.angle_alpha   90.00
_cell.angle_beta   90.00
_cell.angle_gamma   90.00
#
_symmetry.space_group_name_H-M   'P 1'
#
loop_
_entity.id
_entity.type
_entity.pdbx_description
1 polymer ?
#
loop_
_entity_poly.entity_id
_entity_poly.type
_entity_poly.pdbx_seq_one_letter_code
_entity_poly.pdbx_strand_id
1 'polypeptide(L)'
;MPRIVLASASASRRRLLESAGLKPTIMVSHVDEETDFFNAMSPADMVIALAITKAHTIREQIDFPAIIIGCDSTFEFDGQSLGKPGTPEIAIERASRVQGNSGLLHTGHCIIDTAKDKEISSIVTTKV
;
A
#
# COMPACT_ATOMS: atom_id res chain seq x y z
N MET A 1 -0.56 -10.64 23.75
CA MET A 1 -0.07 -9.56 22.86
C MET A 1 -0.87 -9.65 21.57
N PRO A 2 -1.38 -8.53 21.00
CA PRO A 2 -2.15 -8.58 19.76
C PRO A 2 -1.33 -9.19 18.63
N ARG A 3 -1.97 -9.95 17.75
CA ARG A 3 -1.30 -10.51 16.57
C ARG A 3 -1.00 -9.40 15.58
N ILE A 4 0.17 -9.40 14.97
CA ILE A 4 0.47 -8.47 13.88
C ILE A 4 -0.07 -9.10 12.60
N VAL A 5 -0.91 -8.39 11.85
CA VAL A 5 -1.48 -8.83 10.59
C VAL A 5 -1.04 -7.88 9.48
N LEU A 6 -0.45 -8.41 8.42
CA LEU A 6 -0.18 -7.64 7.21
C LEU A 6 -1.32 -7.88 6.21
N ALA A 7 -2.09 -6.82 5.94
CA ALA A 7 -3.22 -6.82 5.00
C ALA A 7 -2.77 -6.71 3.53
N SER A 8 -1.75 -7.47 3.12
CA SER A 8 -1.12 -7.34 1.80
C SER A 8 -0.45 -8.63 1.34
N ALA A 9 -0.53 -8.90 0.03
CA ALA A 9 0.24 -9.95 -0.64
C ALA A 9 1.70 -9.56 -0.95
N SER A 10 2.13 -8.33 -0.60
CA SER A 10 3.44 -7.82 -0.99
C SER A 10 4.60 -8.53 -0.27
N ALA A 11 5.44 -9.22 -1.05
CA ALA A 11 6.66 -9.84 -0.55
C ALA A 11 7.65 -8.82 0.03
N SER A 12 7.74 -7.61 -0.52
CA SER A 12 8.64 -6.57 -0.01
C SER A 12 8.19 -6.05 1.36
N ARG A 13 6.90 -5.81 1.55
CA ARG A 13 6.33 -5.35 2.84
C ARG A 13 6.46 -6.41 3.92
N ARG A 14 6.23 -7.68 3.57
CA ARG A 14 6.48 -8.81 4.46
C ARG A 14 7.95 -8.82 4.93
N ARG A 15 8.90 -8.77 4.00
CA ARG A 15 10.34 -8.75 4.32
C ARG A 15 10.72 -7.55 5.18
N LEU A 16 10.14 -6.38 4.92
CA LEU A 16 10.37 -5.19 5.73
C LEU A 16 9.97 -5.41 7.20
N LEU A 17 8.74 -5.90 7.45
CA LEU A 17 8.28 -6.20 8.81
C LEU A 17 9.14 -7.27 9.49
N GLU A 18 9.49 -8.35 8.77
CA GLU A 18 10.37 -9.41 9.27
C GLU A 18 11.76 -8.88 9.64
N SER A 19 12.35 -8.00 8.81
CA SER A 19 13.64 -7.36 9.11
C SER A 19 13.60 -6.43 10.32
N ALA A 20 12.43 -5.88 10.65
CA ALA A 20 12.19 -5.11 11.87
C ALA A 20 11.95 -5.99 13.12
N GLY A 21 12.10 -7.32 12.99
CA GLY A 21 11.90 -8.26 14.09
C GLY A 21 10.43 -8.64 14.34
N LEU A 22 9.51 -8.23 13.47
CA LEU A 22 8.09 -8.56 13.58
C LEU A 22 7.79 -9.90 12.91
N LYS A 23 6.74 -10.58 13.38
CA LYS A 23 6.25 -11.85 12.80
C LYS A 23 4.81 -11.69 12.33
N PRO A 24 4.57 -11.01 11.19
CA PRO A 24 3.21 -10.76 10.73
C PRO A 24 2.54 -12.05 10.24
N THR A 25 1.29 -12.25 10.61
CA THR A 25 0.39 -13.14 9.88
C THR A 25 -0.05 -12.44 8.59
N ILE A 26 0.10 -13.10 7.46
CA ILE A 26 -0.26 -12.54 6.16
C ILE A 26 -1.73 -12.84 5.90
N MET A 27 -2.54 -11.79 5.70
CA MET A 27 -3.92 -11.91 5.27
C MET A 27 -4.11 -10.99 4.06
N VAL A 28 -4.44 -11.55 2.90
CA VAL A 28 -4.60 -10.75 1.68
C VAL A 28 -6.04 -10.22 1.66
N SER A 29 -6.21 -8.90 1.55
CA SER A 29 -7.54 -8.29 1.58
C SER A 29 -8.38 -8.56 0.34
N HIS A 30 -7.75 -8.92 -0.79
CA HIS A 30 -8.40 -9.11 -2.09
C HIS A 30 -9.18 -7.89 -2.58
N VAL A 31 -8.83 -6.68 -2.12
CA VAL A 31 -9.38 -5.42 -2.61
C VAL A 31 -9.04 -5.27 -4.09
N ASP A 32 -10.04 -4.94 -4.90
CA ASP A 32 -9.84 -4.53 -6.29
C ASP A 32 -9.25 -3.11 -6.30
N GLU A 33 -8.00 -3.02 -6.75
CA GLU A 33 -7.21 -1.78 -6.69
C GLU A 33 -7.40 -0.90 -7.93
N GLU A 34 -7.98 -1.45 -9.02
CA GLU A 34 -8.07 -0.80 -10.33
C GLU A 34 -9.49 -0.33 -10.67
N THR A 35 -10.24 0.15 -9.67
CA THR A 35 -11.60 0.67 -9.87
C THR A 35 -11.61 2.13 -10.34
N ASP A 36 -12.67 2.55 -11.04
CA ASP A 36 -12.87 3.95 -11.44
C ASP A 36 -12.81 4.92 -10.26
N PHE A 37 -13.25 4.48 -9.08
CA PHE A 37 -13.19 5.27 -7.84
C PHE A 37 -11.76 5.60 -7.43
N PHE A 38 -10.86 4.61 -7.38
CA PHE A 38 -9.45 4.83 -7.03
C PHE A 38 -8.71 5.56 -8.16
N ASN A 39 -9.00 5.22 -9.42
CA ASN A 39 -8.35 5.82 -10.59
C ASN A 39 -8.70 7.32 -10.78
N ALA A 40 -9.81 7.79 -10.21
CA ALA A 40 -10.19 9.20 -10.24
C ALA A 40 -9.46 10.07 -9.20
N MET A 41 -8.73 9.46 -8.25
CA MET A 41 -8.02 10.17 -7.19
C MET A 41 -6.64 10.67 -7.64
N SER A 42 -6.07 11.63 -6.90
CA SER A 42 -4.65 11.93 -7.02
C SER A 42 -3.82 10.70 -6.60
N PRO A 43 -2.59 10.50 -7.12
CA PRO A 43 -1.75 9.36 -6.74
C PRO A 43 -1.52 9.24 -5.22
N ALA A 44 -1.37 10.37 -4.53
CA ALA A 44 -1.23 10.41 -3.07
C ALA A 44 -2.52 10.00 -2.34
N ASP A 45 -3.69 10.49 -2.78
CA ASP A 45 -4.99 10.15 -2.19
C ASP A 45 -5.36 8.68 -2.46
N MET A 46 -5.05 8.20 -3.66
CA MET A 46 -5.28 6.82 -4.06
C MET A 46 -4.57 5.84 -3.12
N VAL A 47 -3.28 6.05 -2.83
CA VAL A 47 -2.52 5.11 -2.00
C VAL A 47 -2.99 5.09 -0.55
N ILE A 48 -3.45 6.22 0.02
CA ILE A 48 -3.99 6.20 1.39
C ILE A 48 -5.36 5.55 1.44
N ALA A 49 -6.22 5.82 0.44
CA ALA A 49 -7.52 5.20 0.34
C ALA A 49 -7.40 3.68 0.20
N LEU A 50 -6.49 3.20 -0.65
CA LEU A 50 -6.18 1.78 -0.79
C LEU A 50 -5.62 1.19 0.51
N ALA A 51 -4.68 1.85 1.19
CA ALA A 51 -4.12 1.37 2.44
C ALA A 51 -5.18 1.21 3.55
N ILE A 52 -6.07 2.20 3.68
CA ILE A 52 -7.21 2.18 4.61
C ILE A 52 -8.17 1.04 4.23
N THR A 53 -8.60 0.97 2.96
CA THR A 53 -9.53 -0.06 2.48
C THR A 53 -9.00 -1.46 2.77
N LYS A 54 -7.73 -1.73 2.45
CA LYS A 54 -7.09 -3.03 2.72
C LYS A 54 -7.11 -3.39 4.22
N ALA A 55 -6.81 -2.43 5.10
CA ALA A 55 -6.82 -2.67 6.55
C ALA A 55 -8.24 -2.97 7.07
N HIS A 56 -9.23 -2.18 6.65
CA HIS A 56 -10.63 -2.37 7.07
C HIS A 56 -11.23 -3.67 6.53
N THR A 57 -10.92 -4.06 5.30
CA THR A 57 -11.36 -5.37 4.76
C THR A 57 -10.87 -6.53 5.63
N ILE A 58 -9.64 -6.48 6.14
CA ILE A 58 -9.15 -7.51 7.06
C ILE A 58 -9.78 -7.37 8.45
N ARG A 59 -10.03 -6.15 8.92
CA ARG A 59 -10.72 -5.90 10.20
C ARG A 59 -12.07 -6.60 10.26
N GLU A 60 -12.82 -6.58 9.16
CA GLU A 60 -14.14 -7.24 9.05
C GLU A 60 -14.07 -8.77 9.00
N GLN A 61 -12.90 -9.34 8.69
CA GLN A 61 -12.70 -10.78 8.52
C GLN A 61 -12.15 -11.48 9.77
N ILE A 62 -11.81 -10.73 10.82
CA ILE A 62 -11.18 -11.28 12.03
C ILE A 62 -12.03 -11.06 13.28
N ASP A 63 -11.92 -12.00 14.22
CA ASP A 63 -12.60 -11.99 15.51
C ASP A 63 -11.62 -11.98 16.71
N PHE A 64 -10.33 -11.74 16.44
CA PHE A 64 -9.27 -11.76 17.45
C PHE A 64 -8.55 -10.40 17.56
N PRO A 65 -7.98 -10.08 18.74
CA PRO A 65 -7.16 -8.89 18.93
C PRO A 65 -5.92 -8.85 18.01
N ALA A 66 -5.79 -7.79 17.22
CA ALA A 66 -4.76 -7.64 16.21
C ALA A 66 -4.29 -6.19 16.03
N ILE A 67 -3.04 -6.04 15.59
CA ILE A 67 -2.52 -4.85 14.94
C ILE A 67 -2.53 -5.14 13.44
N ILE A 68 -3.49 -4.58 12.71
CA ILE A 68 -3.64 -4.76 11.27
C ILE A 68 -2.89 -3.64 10.56
N ILE A 69 -2.05 -4.00 9.58
CA ILE A 69 -1.24 -3.07 8.79
C ILE A 69 -1.69 -3.17 7.33
N GLY A 70 -2.38 -2.14 6.85
CA GLY A 70 -2.65 -1.91 5.43
C GLY A 70 -1.61 -0.96 4.84
N CYS A 71 -1.21 -1.19 3.59
CA CYS A 71 -0.25 -0.33 2.92
C CYS A 71 -0.40 -0.43 1.41
N ASP A 72 -0.26 0.72 0.75
CA ASP A 72 -0.22 0.83 -0.70
C ASP A 72 0.84 1.84 -1.17
N SER A 73 1.32 1.69 -2.41
CA SER A 73 2.38 2.52 -2.96
C SER A 73 2.20 2.71 -4.45
N THR A 74 2.44 3.93 -4.93
CA THR A 74 2.54 4.23 -6.36
C THR A 74 3.66 5.21 -6.64
N PHE A 75 4.25 5.09 -7.83
CA PHE A 75 5.22 6.04 -8.34
C PHE A 75 4.50 7.04 -9.25
N GLU A 76 4.51 8.31 -8.88
CA GLU A 76 3.99 9.41 -9.67
C GLU A 76 5.09 10.02 -10.55
N PHE A 77 4.76 10.21 -11.83
CA PHE A 77 5.57 10.95 -12.79
C PHE A 77 4.67 11.86 -13.63
N ASP A 78 5.00 13.14 -13.74
CA ASP A 78 4.20 14.17 -14.41
C ASP A 78 2.71 14.19 -13.97
N GLY A 79 2.46 14.02 -12.66
CA GLY A 79 1.11 14.02 -12.09
C GLY A 79 0.31 12.73 -12.35
N GLN A 80 0.92 11.70 -12.94
CA GLN A 80 0.28 10.43 -13.24
C GLN A 80 0.88 9.28 -12.44
N SER A 81 0.00 8.42 -11.91
CA SER A 81 0.37 7.15 -11.29
C SER A 81 0.92 6.18 -12.33
N LEU A 82 2.18 5.77 -12.18
CA LEU A 82 2.81 4.70 -12.94
C LEU A 82 2.70 3.41 -12.15
N GLY A 83 1.59 2.70 -12.32
CA GLY A 83 1.37 1.36 -11.77
C GLY A 83 2.29 0.30 -12.41
N LYS A 84 1.96 -0.98 -12.23
CA LYS A 84 2.70 -2.07 -12.88
C LYS A 84 2.64 -1.89 -14.41
N PRO A 85 3.75 -2.09 -15.15
CA PRO A 85 3.77 -1.84 -16.58
C PRO A 85 3.00 -2.89 -17.40
N GLY A 86 2.73 -4.07 -16.85
CA GLY A 86 2.00 -5.15 -17.53
C GLY A 86 2.84 -5.87 -18.61
N THR A 87 3.55 -5.13 -19.46
CA THR A 87 4.41 -5.68 -20.52
C THR A 87 5.83 -5.09 -20.50
N PRO A 88 6.83 -5.79 -21.07
CA PRO A 88 8.19 -5.27 -21.21
C PRO A 88 8.28 -3.98 -22.03
N GLU A 89 7.46 -3.83 -23.07
CA GLU A 89 7.47 -2.67 -23.97
C GLU A 89 7.05 -1.41 -23.21
N ILE A 90 5.96 -1.49 -22.43
CA ILE A 90 5.49 -0.40 -21.57
C ILE A 90 6.53 -0.08 -20.49
N ALA A 91 7.23 -1.09 -19.97
CA ALA A 91 8.29 -0.88 -18.99
C ALA A 91 9.46 -0.08 -19.59
N ILE A 92 9.90 -0.42 -20.82
CA ILE A 92 10.97 0.29 -21.53
C ILE A 92 10.56 1.72 -21.87
N GLU A 93 9.34 1.92 -22.36
CA GLU A 93 8.80 3.25 -22.66
C GLU A 93 8.78 4.13 -21.41
N ARG A 94 8.21 3.64 -20.30
CA ARG A 94 8.16 4.37 -19.03
C ARG A 94 9.56 4.66 -18.49
N ALA A 95 10.47 3.68 -18.51
CA ALA A 95 11.84 3.87 -18.04
C ALA A 95 12.57 4.94 -18.85
N SER A 96 12.39 4.97 -20.18
CA SER A 96 12.98 5.96 -21.07
C SER A 96 12.47 7.38 -20.78
N ARG A 97 11.18 7.52 -20.42
CA ARG A 97 10.59 8.81 -20.02
C ARG A 97 11.12 9.32 -18.67
N VAL A 98 11.28 8.40 -17.70
CA VAL A 98 11.75 8.73 -16.34
C VAL A 98 13.26 8.99 -16.33
N GLN A 99 14.02 8.44 -17.28
CA GLN A 99 15.48 8.58 -17.33
C GLN A 99 15.94 10.04 -17.30
N GLY A 100 16.82 10.36 -16.35
CA GLY A 100 17.35 11.72 -16.18
C GLY A 100 16.42 12.69 -15.45
N ASN A 101 15.21 12.25 -15.08
CA ASN A 101 14.22 13.02 -14.34
C ASN A 101 14.01 12.43 -12.93
N SER A 102 13.19 13.11 -12.14
CA SER A 102 12.76 12.63 -10.83
C SER A 102 11.24 12.45 -10.80
N GLY A 103 10.78 11.52 -9.96
CA GLY A 103 9.36 11.34 -9.66
C GLY A 103 9.11 11.31 -8.15
N LEU A 104 7.85 11.05 -7.78
CA LEU A 104 7.42 10.97 -6.39
C LEU A 104 6.94 9.55 -6.09
N LEU A 105 7.56 8.89 -5.12
CA LEU A 105 7.06 7.63 -4.58
C LEU A 105 6.15 7.94 -3.40
N HIS A 106 4.84 7.77 -3.58
CA HIS A 106 3.86 7.87 -2.52
C HIS A 106 3.65 6.50 -1.88
N THR A 107 3.62 6.46 -0.55
CA THR A 107 3.23 5.26 0.20
C THR A 107 2.24 5.63 1.29
N GLY A 108 1.02 5.11 1.14
CA GLY A 108 -0.02 5.17 2.16
C GLY A 108 0.10 4.00 3.14
N HIS A 109 -0.16 4.26 4.41
CA HIS A 109 -0.21 3.23 5.45
C HIS A 109 -1.42 3.46 6.35
N CYS A 110 -2.05 2.38 6.78
CA CYS A 110 -3.09 2.37 7.80
C CYS A 110 -2.76 1.30 8.84
N ILE A 111 -2.83 1.66 10.11
CA ILE A 111 -2.63 0.76 11.25
C ILE A 111 -3.88 0.79 12.12
N ILE A 112 -4.50 -0.38 12.32
CA ILE A 112 -5.67 -0.56 13.18
C ILE A 112 -5.27 -1.44 14.37
N ASP A 113 -5.40 -0.91 15.59
CA ASP A 113 -5.32 -1.67 16.84
C ASP A 113 -6.74 -2.06 17.29
N THR A 114 -7.14 -3.30 17.03
CA THR A 114 -8.51 -3.76 17.34
C THR A 114 -8.74 -3.95 18.84
N ALA A 115 -7.68 -4.07 19.64
CA ALA A 115 -7.82 -4.20 21.09
C ALA A 115 -8.10 -2.86 21.79
N LYS A 116 -7.62 -1.76 21.20
CA LYS A 116 -7.78 -0.40 21.73
C LYS A 116 -8.76 0.46 20.95
N ASP A 117 -9.32 -0.08 19.87
CA ASP A 117 -10.14 0.63 18.90
C ASP A 117 -9.48 1.95 18.44
N LYS A 118 -8.21 1.84 18.04
CA LYS A 118 -7.43 2.97 17.53
C LYS A 118 -7.01 2.73 16.10
N GLU A 119 -7.08 3.78 15.31
CA GLU A 119 -6.63 3.79 13.92
C GLU A 119 -5.73 4.99 13.69
N ILE A 120 -4.63 4.76 12.98
CA ILE A 120 -3.77 5.82 12.45
C ILE A 120 -3.50 5.54 10.98
N SER A 121 -3.54 6.59 10.17
CA SER A 121 -3.22 6.53 8.76
C SER A 121 -2.37 7.72 8.36
N SER A 122 -1.44 7.52 7.43
CA SER A 122 -0.52 8.57 6.96
C SER A 122 0.05 8.24 5.58
N ILE A 123 0.44 9.28 4.86
CA ILE A 123 1.14 9.21 3.59
C ILE A 123 2.57 9.69 3.78
N VAL A 124 3.53 8.94 3.24
CA VAL A 124 4.91 9.39 3.09
C VAL A 124 5.22 9.51 1.60
N THR A 125 5.83 10.63 1.22
CA THR A 125 6.25 10.90 -0.16
C THR A 125 7.76 11.06 -0.21
N THR A 126 8.40 10.30 -1.10
CA THR A 126 9.86 10.36 -1.31
C THR A 126 10.13 10.75 -2.75
N LYS A 127 10.98 11.76 -2.96
CA LYS A 127 11.48 12.09 -4.29
C LYS A 127 12.53 11.05 -4.69
N VAL A 128 12.37 10.46 -5.87
CA VAL A 128 13.28 9.46 -6.47
C VAL A 128 13.94 10.06 -7.69
#